data_AF-A0A3R9S8F6-F1
#
_entry.id   AF-A0A3R9S8F6-F1
#
_cell.length_a   1.000
_cell.length_b   1.000
_cell.length_c   1.000
_cell.angle_alpha   90.00
_cell.angle_beta   90.00
_cell.angle_gamma   90.00
#
_symmetry.space_group_name_H-M   'P 1'
#
loop_
_entity.id
_entity.type
_entity.pdbx_description
1 polymer ?
#
loop_
_entity_poly.entity_id
_entity_poly.type
_entity_poly.pdbx_seq_one_letter_code
_entity_poly.pdbx_strand_id
1 'polypeptide(L)' 'MVKQRTLNRVVKASGIGLHSGQKVMINFIPHTVD' A
#
# COMPACT_ATOMS: atom_id res chain seq x y z
N MET A 1 -14.61 -9.99 -19.90
CA MET A 1 -13.23 -10.30 -19.46
C MET A 1 -12.85 -9.34 -18.33
N VAL A 2 -12.50 -9.85 -17.15
CA VAL A 2 -12.05 -9.02 -16.03
C VAL A 2 -10.58 -8.65 -16.26
N LYS A 3 -10.24 -7.36 -16.14
CA LYS A 3 -8.87 -6.86 -16.28
C LYS A 3 -8.21 -6.74 -14.92
N GLN A 4 -6.88 -6.85 -14.89
CA GLN A 4 -6.09 -6.47 -13.70
C GLN A 4 -6.34 -5.00 -13.34
N ARG A 5 -6.23 -4.69 -12.05
CA ARG A 5 -6.41 -3.34 -11.51
C ARG A 5 -5.29 -3.03 -10.54
N THR A 6 -4.88 -1.78 -10.54
CA THR A 6 -3.92 -1.21 -9.59
C THR A 6 -4.54 0.02 -8.92
N LEU A 7 -3.81 0.66 -8.02
CA LEU A 7 -4.25 1.89 -7.37
C LEU A 7 -4.28 3.06 -8.38
N ASN A 8 -5.30 3.91 -8.31
CA ASN A 8 -5.39 5.10 -9.17
C ASN A 8 -4.43 6.23 -8.74
N ARG A 9 -3.92 6.17 -7.50
CA ARG A 9 -3.00 7.15 -6.91
C ARG A 9 -2.24 6.52 -5.77
N VAL A 10 -1.15 7.17 -5.36
CA VAL A 10 -0.41 6.80 -4.14
C VAL A 10 -1.32 6.96 -2.92
N VAL A 11 -1.30 5.97 -2.03
CA VAL A 11 -1.99 6.03 -0.73
C VAL A 11 -0.97 5.85 0.38
N LYS A 12 -1.06 6.70 1.40
CA LYS A 12 -0.15 6.68 2.56
C LYS A 12 -0.92 6.37 3.82
N ALA A 13 -0.33 5.56 4.68
CA ALA A 13 -0.88 5.24 5.99
C ALA A 13 0.23 5.23 7.05
N SER A 14 -0.15 5.43 8.30
CA SER A 14 0.73 5.26 9.45
C SER A 14 0.03 4.45 10.52
N GLY A 15 0.78 3.67 11.29
CA GLY A 15 0.22 2.85 12.36
C GLY A 15 1.28 2.37 13.33
N ILE A 16 0.88 1.52 14.27
CA ILE A 16 1.75 0.86 15.24
C ILE A 16 1.94 -0.61 14.81
N GLY A 17 3.19 -1.04 14.72
CA GLY A 17 3.54 -2.43 14.42
C GLY A 17 3.10 -3.36 15.56
N LEU A 18 2.32 -4.40 15.23
CA LEU A 18 1.67 -5.26 16.23
C LEU A 18 2.66 -5.88 17.23
N HIS A 19 3.76 -6.43 16.73
CA HIS A 19 4.75 -7.12 17.56
C HIS A 19 5.90 -6.22 18.04
N SER A 20 6.24 -5.19 17.27
CA SER A 20 7.35 -4.30 17.60
C SER A 20 6.94 -3.10 18.44
N GLY A 21 5.65 -2.73 18.47
CA GLY A 21 5.15 -1.51 19.09
C GLY A 21 5.62 -0.22 18.41
N GLN A 22 6.35 -0.32 17.28
CA GLN A 22 6.95 0.84 16.64
C GLN A 22 5.98 1.55 15.71
N LYS A 23 6.07 2.89 15.66
CA LYS A 23 5.37 3.67 14.65
C LYS A 23 5.96 3.40 13.28
N VAL A 24 5.12 3.03 12.32
CA VAL A 24 5.49 2.74 10.95
C VAL A 24 4.73 3.62 9.96
N MET A 25 5.38 3.88 8.82
CA MET A 25 4.80 4.54 7.67
C MET A 25 4.74 3.54 6.51
N ILE A 26 3.60 3.48 5.83
CA ILE A 26 3.39 2.59 4.67
C ILE A 26 2.94 3.43 3.48
N ASN A 27 3.61 3.23 2.34
CA ASN A 27 3.26 3.85 1.07
C ASN A 27 2.82 2.75 0.09
N PHE A 28 1.60 2.84 -0.39
CA PHE A 28 1.09 2.00 -1.45
C PHE A 28 1.19 2.75 -2.78
N ILE A 29 1.91 2.18 -3.75
CA ILE A 29 2.17 2.78 -5.06
C ILE A 29 1.47 2.01 -6.17
N PRO A 30 0.96 2.68 -7.21
CA PRO A 30 0.48 2.00 -8.43
C PRO A 30 1.60 1.18 -9.08
N HIS A 31 1.21 0.10 -9.74
CA HIS A 31 2.10 -0.78 -10.49
C HIS A 31 1.52 -1.07 -11.87
N THR A 32 2.40 -1.28 -12.86
CA THR A 32 2.00 -1.68 -14.21
C THR A 32 1.63 -3.16 -14.26
N VAL A 33 0.94 -3.58 -15.30
CA VAL A 33 0.77 -5.02 -15.57
C VAL A 33 2.15 -5.57 -15.98
N ASP A 34 2.41 -6.83 -15.64
CA ASP A 34 3.62 -7.55 -16.05
C ASP A 34 3.80 -7.57 -17.58
#